data_AF-A0A2E7MPB8-F1
#
_entry.id   AF-A0A2E7MPB8-F1
#
_cell.length_a   1.000
_cell.length_b   1.000
_cell.length_c   1.000
_cell.angle_alpha   90.00
_cell.angle_beta   90.00
_cell.angle_gamma   90.00
#
_symmetry.space_group_name_H-M   'P 1'
#
loop_
_entity.id
_entity.type
_entity.pdbx_description
1 polymer ?
#
loop_
_entity_poly.entity_id
_entity_poly.type
_entity_poly.pdbx_seq_one_letter_code
_entity_poly.pdbx_strand_id
1 'polypeptide(L)'
;MPPFDPVEIINSAEIRETGESIAELQLPSGMIPWFPNGHADPWNHIEAAMALDVAGLHDEAESAYQWLADIQLENGSWHNYYLENEIEQDKIDTNCVAYIAPGVLHHFLISKDTGFLETMWGIVEPAIEYVLGQQTSRGEIIWACHSDGTPWSYALVTGSSSISHSLRAALAIATHLGEDRPQWKEKGKRLVQVLRHNPEAFAPKERWAMDWYYPVL
;
A
#
# COMPACT_ATOMS: atom_id res chain seq x y z
N MET A 1 -22.74 -18.79 -22.74
CA MET A 1 -21.50 -18.03 -22.99
C MET A 1 -21.24 -17.21 -21.75
N PRO A 2 -19.99 -17.09 -21.27
CA PRO A 2 -19.70 -16.08 -20.26
C PRO A 2 -20.10 -14.69 -20.81
N PRO A 3 -20.64 -13.80 -19.97
CA PRO A 3 -21.01 -12.44 -20.38
C PRO A 3 -19.82 -11.70 -20.98
N PHE A 4 -20.07 -10.93 -22.04
CA PHE A 4 -19.05 -10.15 -22.74
C PHE A 4 -19.04 -8.68 -22.31
N ASP A 5 -20.16 -8.20 -21.77
CA ASP A 5 -20.27 -6.85 -21.19
C ASP A 5 -20.11 -6.95 -19.66
N PRO A 6 -19.14 -6.25 -19.05
CA PRO A 6 -19.00 -6.19 -17.60
C PRO A 6 -20.30 -5.81 -16.86
N VAL A 7 -21.17 -5.00 -17.48
CA VAL A 7 -22.45 -4.57 -16.90
C VAL A 7 -23.45 -5.74 -16.76
N GLU A 8 -23.29 -6.81 -17.54
CA GLU A 8 -24.05 -8.06 -17.39
C GLU A 8 -23.55 -8.92 -16.21
N ILE A 9 -22.37 -8.60 -15.66
CA ILE A 9 -21.78 -9.27 -14.49
C ILE A 9 -22.06 -8.47 -13.22
N ILE A 10 -21.81 -7.16 -13.26
CA ILE A 10 -21.98 -6.25 -12.14
C ILE A 10 -22.29 -4.84 -12.65
N ASN A 11 -23.31 -4.21 -12.08
CA ASN A 11 -23.71 -2.85 -12.42
C ASN A 11 -23.29 -1.84 -11.34
N SER A 12 -23.42 -0.53 -11.62
CA SER A 12 -22.99 0.53 -10.71
C SER A 12 -23.71 0.54 -9.36
N ALA A 13 -24.97 0.08 -9.31
CA ALA A 13 -25.70 0.00 -8.05
C ALA A 13 -25.18 -1.15 -7.17
N GLU A 14 -24.80 -2.28 -7.77
CA GLU A 14 -24.18 -3.41 -7.05
C GLU A 14 -22.76 -3.07 -6.56
N ILE A 15 -22.00 -2.29 -7.34
CA ILE A 15 -20.71 -1.73 -6.90
C ILE A 15 -20.92 -0.79 -5.70
N ARG A 16 -21.92 0.09 -5.78
CA ARG A 16 -22.26 1.01 -4.70
C ARG A 16 -22.66 0.27 -3.42
N GLU A 17 -23.55 -0.72 -3.53
CA GLU A 17 -23.99 -1.56 -2.40
C GLU A 17 -22.80 -2.29 -1.75
N THR A 18 -21.85 -2.78 -2.56
CA THR A 18 -20.62 -3.38 -2.04
C THR A 18 -19.79 -2.37 -1.26
N GLY A 19 -19.61 -1.15 -1.79
CA GLY A 19 -18.91 -0.08 -1.07
C GLY A 19 -19.60 0.35 0.22
N GLU A 20 -20.93 0.43 0.22
CA GLU A 20 -21.72 0.76 1.42
C GLU A 20 -21.53 -0.30 2.52
N SER A 21 -21.41 -1.59 2.16
CA SER A 21 -21.09 -2.65 3.13
C SER A 21 -19.69 -2.52 3.75
N ILE A 22 -18.73 -1.92 3.03
CA ILE A 22 -17.40 -1.60 3.57
C ILE A 22 -17.51 -0.38 4.50
N ALA A 23 -18.22 0.66 4.09
CA ALA A 23 -18.45 1.87 4.88
C ALA A 23 -19.17 1.59 6.20
N GLU A 24 -20.09 0.61 6.24
CA GLU A 24 -20.76 0.15 7.47
C GLU A 24 -19.78 -0.39 8.53
N LEU A 25 -18.60 -0.89 8.13
CA LEU A 25 -17.56 -1.34 9.06
C LEU A 25 -16.63 -0.21 9.52
N GLN A 26 -16.61 0.91 8.80
CA GLN A 26 -15.70 2.01 9.09
C GLN A 26 -16.03 2.65 10.44
N LEU A 27 -15.01 2.78 11.29
CA LEU A 27 -15.11 3.40 12.59
C LEU A 27 -15.08 4.93 12.46
N PRO A 28 -15.56 5.69 13.46
CA PRO A 28 -15.49 7.16 13.44
C PRO A 28 -14.07 7.73 13.31
N SER A 29 -13.04 6.93 13.60
CA SER A 29 -11.63 7.29 13.39
C SER A 29 -11.17 7.20 11.94
N GLY A 30 -11.98 6.63 11.04
CA GLY A 30 -11.62 6.29 9.66
C GLY A 30 -11.03 4.88 9.49
N MET A 31 -10.72 4.18 10.58
CA MET A 31 -10.24 2.79 10.54
C MET A 31 -11.32 1.87 9.94
N ILE A 32 -10.93 1.03 9.00
CA ILE A 32 -11.77 -0.01 8.39
C ILE A 32 -11.22 -1.38 8.83
N PRO A 33 -11.86 -2.07 9.78
CA PRO A 33 -11.44 -3.40 10.22
C PRO A 33 -11.79 -4.47 9.18
N TRP A 34 -11.09 -5.60 9.20
CA TRP A 34 -11.33 -6.74 8.30
C TRP A 34 -12.74 -7.34 8.43
N PHE A 35 -13.29 -7.24 9.64
CA PHE A 35 -14.61 -7.74 10.02
C PHE A 35 -15.08 -7.00 11.28
N PRO A 36 -16.37 -7.06 11.65
CA PRO A 36 -16.87 -6.38 12.84
C PRO A 36 -16.05 -6.70 14.10
N ASN A 37 -15.52 -5.66 14.76
CA ASN A 37 -14.65 -5.74 15.95
C ASN A 37 -13.30 -6.47 15.71
N GLY A 38 -12.86 -6.57 14.45
CA GLY A 38 -11.57 -7.14 14.06
C GLY A 38 -10.44 -6.12 14.02
N HIS A 39 -9.26 -6.57 13.58
CA HIS A 39 -8.12 -5.71 13.32
C HIS A 39 -8.19 -5.04 11.95
N ALA A 40 -7.34 -4.03 11.76
CA ALA A 40 -6.96 -3.50 10.45
C ALA A 40 -5.44 -3.57 10.27
N ASP A 41 -5.00 -3.61 9.02
CA ASP A 41 -3.61 -3.41 8.62
C ASP A 41 -3.56 -2.40 7.47
N PRO A 42 -2.42 -1.73 7.25
CA PRO A 42 -2.31 -0.72 6.19
C PRO A 42 -2.69 -1.24 4.80
N TRP A 43 -2.35 -2.49 4.46
CA TRP A 43 -2.59 -3.02 3.12
C TRP A 43 -4.07 -3.19 2.84
N ASN A 44 -4.78 -3.98 3.66
CA ASN A 44 -6.22 -4.22 3.44
C ASN A 44 -7.04 -2.94 3.65
N HIS A 45 -6.59 -2.06 4.54
CA HIS A 45 -7.24 -0.78 4.77
C HIS A 45 -7.17 0.14 3.54
N ILE A 46 -6.01 0.21 2.88
CA ILE A 46 -5.85 0.97 1.62
C ILE A 46 -6.70 0.37 0.49
N GLU A 47 -6.77 -0.95 0.37
CA GLU A 47 -7.64 -1.62 -0.61
C GLU A 47 -9.12 -1.28 -0.36
N ALA A 48 -9.54 -1.25 0.92
CA ALA A 48 -10.89 -0.84 1.29
C ALA A 48 -11.16 0.62 0.92
N ALA A 49 -10.21 1.53 1.16
CA ALA A 49 -10.31 2.93 0.74
C ALA A 49 -10.42 3.06 -0.79
N MET A 50 -9.63 2.31 -1.55
CA MET A 50 -9.72 2.27 -3.01
C MET A 50 -11.09 1.74 -3.49
N ALA A 51 -11.65 0.73 -2.82
CA ALA A 51 -12.98 0.22 -3.12
C ALA A 51 -14.08 1.25 -2.84
N LEU A 52 -13.97 2.02 -1.74
CA LEU A 52 -14.87 3.13 -1.43
C LEU A 52 -14.84 4.19 -2.55
N ASP A 53 -13.66 4.56 -3.03
CA ASP A 53 -13.53 5.48 -4.17
C ASP A 53 -14.22 4.97 -5.44
N VAL A 54 -14.02 3.68 -5.77
CA VAL A 54 -14.67 3.05 -6.94
C VAL A 54 -16.20 3.05 -6.80
N ALA A 55 -16.71 2.94 -5.57
CA ALA A 55 -18.12 3.02 -5.24
C ALA A 55 -18.65 4.47 -5.14
N GLY A 56 -17.81 5.48 -5.34
CA GLY A 56 -18.18 6.90 -5.22
C GLY A 56 -18.44 7.34 -3.77
N LEU A 57 -17.84 6.66 -2.80
CA LEU A 57 -17.84 6.97 -1.37
C LEU A 57 -16.54 7.68 -1.00
N HIS A 58 -16.34 8.87 -1.59
CA HIS A 58 -15.08 9.61 -1.50
C HIS A 58 -14.79 10.15 -0.10
N ASP A 59 -15.83 10.61 0.61
CA ASP A 59 -15.67 11.13 1.98
C ASP A 59 -15.19 10.02 2.93
N GLU A 60 -15.74 8.80 2.78
CA GLU A 60 -15.33 7.62 3.53
C GLU A 60 -13.90 7.19 3.16
N ALA A 61 -13.54 7.25 1.87
CA ALA A 61 -12.17 6.97 1.41
C ALA A 61 -11.16 7.98 1.98
N GLU A 62 -11.48 9.28 1.96
CA GLU A 62 -10.64 10.33 2.56
C GLU A 62 -10.48 10.13 4.07
N SER A 63 -11.57 9.78 4.79
CA SER A 63 -11.50 9.46 6.21
C SER A 63 -10.58 8.26 6.49
N ALA A 64 -10.55 7.27 5.59
CA ALA A 64 -9.62 6.15 5.69
C ALA A 64 -8.16 6.61 5.53
N TYR A 65 -7.84 7.40 4.50
CA TYR A 65 -6.50 7.96 4.35
C TYR A 65 -6.08 8.85 5.53
N GLN A 66 -7.02 9.61 6.09
CA GLN A 66 -6.76 10.42 7.29
C GLN A 66 -6.39 9.54 8.49
N TRP A 67 -7.05 8.40 8.69
CA TRP A 67 -6.67 7.46 9.76
C TRP A 67 -5.20 7.05 9.62
N LEU A 68 -4.76 6.65 8.42
CA LEU A 68 -3.36 6.28 8.17
C LEU A 68 -2.41 7.45 8.44
N ALA A 69 -2.79 8.67 8.08
CA ALA A 69 -2.00 9.86 8.38
C ALA A 69 -1.87 10.08 9.90
N ASP A 70 -2.96 9.92 10.65
CA ASP A 70 -3.01 10.14 12.10
C ASP A 70 -2.18 9.12 12.90
N ILE A 71 -2.08 7.88 12.40
CA ILE A 71 -1.37 6.80 13.08
C ILE A 71 0.03 6.52 12.52
N GLN A 72 0.51 7.31 11.55
CA GLN A 72 1.85 7.14 10.99
C GLN A 72 2.91 7.36 12.07
N LEU A 73 3.86 6.43 12.17
CA LEU A 73 4.98 6.53 13.08
C LEU A 73 5.94 7.64 12.62
N GLU A 74 6.75 8.19 13.54
CA GLU A 74 7.72 9.27 13.23
C GLU A 74 8.70 8.90 12.11
N ASN A 75 8.97 7.60 11.93
CA ASN A 75 9.86 7.09 10.89
C ASN A 75 9.16 6.89 9.53
N GLY A 76 7.87 7.22 9.39
CA GLY A 76 7.07 7.08 8.16
C GLY A 76 6.36 5.74 8.00
N SER A 77 6.51 4.81 8.93
CA SER A 77 5.94 3.46 8.83
C SER A 77 4.66 3.27 9.65
N TRP A 78 4.09 2.07 9.57
CA TRP A 78 2.96 1.61 10.37
C TRP A 78 3.24 0.20 10.89
N HIS A 79 2.65 -0.13 12.03
CA HIS A 79 2.63 -1.49 12.56
C HIS A 79 1.79 -2.41 11.68
N ASN A 80 1.99 -3.72 11.85
CA ASN A 80 1.37 -4.72 11.00
C ASN A 80 -0.12 -4.90 11.28
N TYR A 81 -0.57 -4.84 12.54
CA TYR A 81 -1.98 -4.92 12.90
C TYR A 81 -2.36 -3.98 14.03
N TYR A 82 -3.53 -3.37 13.88
CA TYR A 82 -4.16 -2.46 14.83
C TYR A 82 -5.54 -2.99 15.20
N LEU A 83 -5.88 -2.94 16.48
CA LEU A 83 -7.26 -2.93 16.97
C LEU A 83 -7.70 -1.46 17.13
N GLU A 84 -8.99 -1.22 17.35
CA GLU A 84 -9.55 0.13 17.46
C GLU A 84 -8.76 1.04 18.43
N ASN A 85 -8.30 0.48 19.56
CA ASN A 85 -7.70 1.24 20.65
C ASN A 85 -6.29 0.78 21.04
N GLU A 86 -5.69 -0.18 20.31
CA GLU A 86 -4.35 -0.70 20.65
C GLU A 86 -3.64 -1.33 19.44
N ILE A 87 -2.33 -1.51 19.57
CA ILE A 87 -1.52 -2.22 18.58
C ILE A 87 -1.61 -3.71 18.88
N GLU A 88 -2.09 -4.51 17.92
CA GLU A 88 -2.14 -5.97 18.06
C GLU A 88 -0.80 -6.61 17.70
N GLN A 89 -0.18 -6.14 16.62
CA GLN A 89 1.12 -6.65 16.17
C GLN A 89 2.00 -5.52 15.66
N ASP A 90 3.11 -5.31 16.36
CA ASP A 90 3.99 -4.14 16.25
C ASP A 90 5.12 -4.27 15.22
N LYS A 91 5.30 -5.44 14.59
CA LYS A 91 6.26 -5.59 13.47
C LYS A 91 5.87 -4.67 12.31
N ILE A 92 6.84 -4.36 11.44
CA ILE A 92 6.62 -3.48 10.29
C ILE A 92 6.91 -4.25 9.01
N ASP A 93 5.92 -4.36 8.11
CA ASP A 93 6.07 -5.01 6.81
C ASP A 93 6.27 -3.95 5.71
N THR A 94 7.44 -3.96 5.06
CA THR A 94 7.85 -2.87 4.15
C THR A 94 6.96 -2.74 2.92
N ASN A 95 6.39 -3.82 2.42
CA ASN A 95 5.43 -3.77 1.32
C ASN A 95 4.11 -3.13 1.72
N CYS A 96 3.63 -3.34 2.96
CA CYS A 96 2.43 -2.69 3.48
C CYS A 96 2.66 -1.19 3.65
N VAL A 97 3.83 -0.79 4.16
CA VAL A 97 4.21 0.63 4.27
C VAL A 97 4.26 1.32 2.92
N ALA A 98 4.86 0.68 1.91
CA ALA A 98 4.96 1.27 0.57
C ALA A 98 3.57 1.46 -0.10
N TYR A 99 2.57 0.68 0.31
CA TYR A 99 1.28 0.60 -0.39
C TYR A 99 0.42 1.85 -0.30
N ILE A 100 0.75 2.78 0.60
CA ILE A 100 0.10 4.09 0.67
C ILE A 100 0.21 4.87 -0.66
N ALA A 101 1.32 4.70 -1.38
CA ALA A 101 1.55 5.44 -2.63
C ALA A 101 0.57 5.05 -3.76
N PRO A 102 0.33 3.75 -4.06
CA PRO A 102 -0.75 3.33 -4.93
C PRO A 102 -2.13 3.85 -4.52
N GLY A 103 -2.47 3.74 -3.23
CA GLY A 103 -3.78 4.21 -2.73
C GLY A 103 -4.00 5.70 -2.96
N VAL A 104 -3.06 6.54 -2.52
CA VAL A 104 -3.13 7.99 -2.70
C VAL A 104 -3.17 8.38 -4.17
N LEU A 105 -2.35 7.73 -5.02
CA LEU A 105 -2.40 7.96 -6.46
C LEU A 105 -3.75 7.56 -7.06
N HIS A 106 -4.31 6.43 -6.63
CA HIS A 106 -5.60 5.94 -7.09
C HIS A 106 -6.72 6.93 -6.77
N HIS A 107 -6.83 7.36 -5.51
CA HIS A 107 -7.80 8.37 -5.10
C HIS A 107 -7.66 9.64 -5.95
N PHE A 108 -6.46 10.20 -6.05
CA PHE A 108 -6.20 11.39 -6.86
C PHE A 108 -6.59 11.20 -8.34
N LEU A 109 -6.35 10.02 -8.91
CA LEU A 109 -6.71 9.75 -10.30
C LEU A 109 -8.23 9.69 -10.51
N ILE A 110 -9.02 9.39 -9.48
CA ILE A 110 -10.49 9.41 -9.53
C ILE A 110 -11.02 10.82 -9.21
N SER A 111 -10.66 11.37 -8.05
CA SER A 111 -11.21 12.64 -7.55
C SER A 111 -10.65 13.87 -8.27
N LYS A 112 -9.43 13.76 -8.82
CA LYS A 112 -8.63 14.88 -9.35
C LYS A 112 -8.33 15.97 -8.32
N ASP A 113 -8.42 15.64 -7.02
CA ASP A 113 -8.15 16.59 -5.95
C ASP A 113 -6.64 16.76 -5.72
N THR A 114 -6.09 17.86 -6.23
CA THR A 114 -4.69 18.23 -6.00
C THR A 114 -4.40 18.59 -4.54
N GLY A 115 -5.35 19.14 -3.79
CA GLY A 115 -5.17 19.49 -2.38
C GLY A 115 -5.04 18.25 -1.48
N PHE A 116 -5.84 17.22 -1.76
CA PHE A 116 -5.65 15.90 -1.15
C PHE A 116 -4.25 15.34 -1.47
N LEU A 117 -3.84 15.39 -2.75
CA LEU A 117 -2.54 14.86 -3.18
C LEU A 117 -1.37 15.58 -2.50
N GLU A 118 -1.41 16.91 -2.42
CA GLU A 118 -0.41 17.73 -1.74
C GLU A 118 -0.34 17.43 -0.23
N THR A 119 -1.50 17.23 0.41
CA THR A 119 -1.59 16.88 1.83
C THR A 119 -1.00 15.49 2.09
N MET A 120 -1.44 14.49 1.31
CA MET A 120 -1.01 13.11 1.47
C MET A 120 0.42 12.86 1.00
N TRP A 121 1.02 13.77 0.23
CA TRP A 121 2.45 13.72 -0.07
C TRP A 121 3.31 13.70 1.20
N GLY A 122 2.91 14.46 2.22
CA GLY A 122 3.58 14.48 3.53
C GLY A 122 3.55 13.14 4.27
N ILE A 123 2.69 12.20 3.84
CA ILE A 123 2.56 10.85 4.39
C ILE A 123 3.26 9.84 3.48
N VAL A 124 3.11 9.98 2.15
CA VAL A 124 3.72 9.11 1.14
C VAL A 124 5.24 9.23 1.14
N GLU A 125 5.78 10.44 1.20
CA GLU A 125 7.22 10.68 1.16
C GLU A 125 7.98 9.94 2.28
N PRO A 126 7.68 10.14 3.57
CA PRO A 126 8.40 9.45 4.64
C PRO A 126 8.20 7.93 4.60
N ALA A 127 7.03 7.43 4.17
CA ALA A 127 6.79 6.00 4.01
C ALA A 127 7.72 5.38 2.95
N ILE A 128 7.90 6.04 1.81
CA ILE A 128 8.80 5.58 0.76
C ILE A 128 10.26 5.70 1.20
N GLU A 129 10.65 6.78 1.87
CA GLU A 129 12.00 6.91 2.44
C GLU A 129 12.33 5.79 3.43
N TYR A 130 11.38 5.45 4.33
CA TYR A 130 11.52 4.32 5.25
C TYR A 130 11.80 3.00 4.51
N VAL A 131 10.97 2.68 3.53
CA VAL A 131 11.06 1.43 2.75
C VAL A 131 12.38 1.35 1.98
N LEU A 132 12.78 2.46 1.36
CA LEU A 132 14.04 2.54 0.63
C LEU A 132 15.27 2.49 1.55
N GLY A 133 15.12 2.86 2.83
CA GLY A 133 16.12 2.66 3.88
C GLY A 133 16.43 1.20 4.17
N GLN A 134 15.48 0.29 3.92
CA GLN A 134 15.62 -1.16 4.13
C GLN A 134 16.24 -1.89 2.94
N GLN A 135 16.70 -1.16 1.92
CA GLN A 135 17.35 -1.75 0.75
C GLN A 135 18.77 -2.20 1.05
N THR A 136 19.11 -3.46 0.73
CA THR A 136 20.45 -3.99 0.92
C THR A 136 21.46 -3.39 -0.07
N SER A 137 22.75 -3.69 0.13
CA SER A 137 23.81 -3.30 -0.81
C SER A 137 23.69 -3.99 -2.18
N ARG A 138 23.01 -5.15 -2.26
CA ARG A 138 22.71 -5.83 -3.52
C ARG A 138 21.50 -5.20 -4.22
N GLY A 139 20.41 -4.94 -3.50
CA GLY A 139 19.29 -4.14 -4.01
C GLY A 139 17.90 -4.63 -3.64
N GLU A 140 17.76 -5.84 -3.10
CA GLU A 140 16.52 -6.30 -2.48
C GLU A 140 16.15 -5.45 -1.26
N ILE A 141 14.86 -5.40 -0.93
CA ILE A 141 14.36 -4.72 0.27
C ILE A 141 13.96 -5.76 1.30
N ILE A 142 14.49 -5.61 2.51
CA ILE A 142 14.17 -6.50 3.62
C ILE A 142 12.67 -6.47 3.90
N TRP A 143 12.06 -7.64 4.03
CA TRP A 143 10.60 -7.76 4.07
C TRP A 143 10.00 -7.09 5.31
N ALA A 144 10.60 -7.30 6.47
CA ALA A 144 10.05 -6.81 7.71
C ALA A 144 11.13 -6.32 8.68
N CYS A 145 10.70 -5.46 9.60
CA CYS A 145 11.47 -5.02 10.74
C CYS A 145 10.77 -5.43 12.04
N HIS A 146 11.56 -5.74 13.06
CA HIS A 146 11.06 -5.81 14.44
C HIS A 146 10.60 -4.42 14.90
N SER A 147 9.82 -4.37 15.99
CA SER A 147 9.32 -3.11 16.54
C SER A 147 10.41 -2.19 17.09
N ASP A 148 11.60 -2.72 17.37
CA ASP A 148 12.80 -1.93 17.71
C ASP A 148 13.53 -1.36 16.48
N GLY A 149 13.01 -1.58 15.28
CA GLY A 149 13.58 -1.14 14.00
C GLY A 149 14.62 -2.09 13.41
N THR A 150 14.97 -3.18 14.10
CA THR A 150 15.94 -4.16 13.59
C THR A 150 15.39 -4.86 12.34
N PRO A 151 16.07 -4.80 11.18
CA PRO A 151 15.63 -5.49 9.97
C PRO A 151 15.72 -7.02 10.12
N TRP A 152 14.78 -7.73 9.52
CA TRP A 152 14.89 -9.19 9.37
C TRP A 152 16.02 -9.56 8.41
N SER A 153 16.35 -10.85 8.34
CA SER A 153 17.50 -11.33 7.55
C SER A 153 17.20 -11.60 6.08
N TYR A 154 15.96 -11.41 5.61
CA TYR A 154 15.55 -11.81 4.27
C TYR A 154 14.53 -10.87 3.62
N ALA A 155 14.50 -10.94 2.29
CA ALA A 155 13.53 -10.29 1.42
C ALA A 155 12.58 -11.33 0.80
N LEU A 156 11.43 -10.87 0.32
CA LEU A 156 10.46 -11.67 -0.43
C LEU A 156 10.32 -11.15 -1.86
N VAL A 157 10.21 -12.06 -2.84
CA VAL A 157 9.93 -11.70 -4.25
C VAL A 157 8.60 -10.96 -4.34
N THR A 158 7.55 -11.52 -3.73
CA THR A 158 6.22 -10.91 -3.65
C THR A 158 6.27 -9.48 -3.09
N GLY A 159 6.86 -9.31 -1.89
CA GLY A 159 6.95 -8.00 -1.24
C GLY A 159 7.78 -7.00 -2.04
N SER A 160 8.91 -7.43 -2.61
CA SER A 160 9.77 -6.58 -3.44
C SER A 160 9.10 -6.17 -4.76
N SER A 161 8.30 -7.05 -5.35
CA SER A 161 7.55 -6.74 -6.57
C SER A 161 6.45 -5.72 -6.29
N SER A 162 5.73 -5.88 -5.17
CA SER A 162 4.77 -4.88 -4.69
C SER A 162 5.43 -3.53 -4.43
N ILE A 163 6.58 -3.48 -3.74
CA ILE A 163 7.31 -2.23 -3.51
C ILE A 163 7.76 -1.58 -4.82
N SER A 164 8.18 -2.37 -5.82
CA SER A 164 8.50 -1.87 -7.15
C SER A 164 7.30 -1.18 -7.81
N HIS A 165 6.10 -1.76 -7.68
CA HIS A 165 4.86 -1.12 -8.13
C HIS A 165 4.57 0.17 -7.35
N SER A 166 4.62 0.13 -6.02
CA SER A 166 4.40 1.30 -5.16
C SER A 166 5.35 2.45 -5.44
N LEU A 167 6.62 2.15 -5.73
CA LEU A 167 7.61 3.16 -6.06
C LEU A 167 7.31 3.85 -7.40
N ARG A 168 6.72 3.13 -8.37
CA ARG A 168 6.25 3.75 -9.62
C ARG A 168 5.09 4.70 -9.34
N ALA A 169 4.17 4.34 -8.44
CA ALA A 169 3.08 5.22 -8.03
C ALA A 169 3.63 6.47 -7.32
N ALA A 170 4.55 6.30 -6.37
CA ALA A 170 5.19 7.40 -5.66
C ALA A 170 5.94 8.36 -6.60
N LEU A 171 6.65 7.82 -7.59
CA LEU A 171 7.33 8.63 -8.62
C LEU A 171 6.35 9.39 -9.52
N ALA A 172 5.16 8.82 -9.79
CA ALA A 172 4.12 9.51 -10.54
C ALA A 172 3.53 10.68 -9.74
N ILE A 173 3.28 10.48 -8.44
CA ILE A 173 2.87 11.56 -7.52
C ILE A 173 3.93 12.66 -7.49
N ALA A 174 5.20 12.30 -7.24
CA ALA A 174 6.31 13.25 -7.19
C ALA A 174 6.42 14.08 -8.48
N THR A 175 6.31 13.42 -9.64
CA THR A 175 6.33 14.09 -10.94
C THR A 175 5.17 15.08 -11.10
N HIS A 176 3.97 14.72 -10.64
CA HIS A 176 2.81 15.59 -10.69
C HIS A 176 2.99 16.84 -9.82
N LEU A 177 3.60 16.69 -8.64
CA LEU A 177 3.87 17.77 -7.69
C LEU A 177 5.13 18.59 -8.02
N GLY A 178 5.90 18.20 -9.04
CA GLY A 178 7.16 18.87 -9.40
C GLY A 178 8.36 18.50 -8.50
N GLU A 179 8.24 17.44 -7.72
CA GLU A 179 9.27 16.91 -6.82
C GLU A 179 10.25 16.00 -7.57
N ASP A 180 11.55 16.32 -7.57
CA ASP A 180 12.56 15.42 -8.16
C ASP A 180 13.12 14.42 -7.14
N ARG A 181 13.01 13.14 -7.48
CA ARG A 181 13.42 12.00 -6.65
C ARG A 181 14.45 11.10 -7.35
N PRO A 182 15.67 11.61 -7.62
CA PRO A 182 16.68 10.84 -8.36
C PRO A 182 17.13 9.58 -7.60
N GLN A 183 17.20 9.65 -6.27
CA GLN A 183 17.58 8.49 -5.45
C GLN A 183 16.53 7.38 -5.49
N TRP A 184 15.23 7.73 -5.50
CA TRP A 184 14.15 6.76 -5.63
C TRP A 184 14.23 6.03 -6.97
N LYS A 185 14.45 6.77 -8.06
CA LYS A 185 14.63 6.19 -9.41
C LYS A 185 15.79 5.18 -9.43
N GLU A 186 16.92 5.51 -8.80
CA GLU A 186 18.09 4.62 -8.77
C GLU A 186 17.86 3.38 -7.91
N LYS A 187 17.32 3.54 -6.70
CA LYS A 187 16.99 2.42 -5.81
C LYS A 187 15.95 1.49 -6.43
N GLY A 188 14.95 2.04 -7.12
CA GLY A 188 13.97 1.27 -7.88
C GLY A 188 14.59 0.42 -8.99
N LYS A 189 15.55 0.98 -9.75
CA LYS A 189 16.30 0.22 -10.75
C LYS A 189 17.05 -0.94 -10.11
N ARG A 190 17.74 -0.72 -8.99
CA ARG A 190 18.47 -1.77 -8.28
C ARG A 190 17.54 -2.89 -7.81
N LEU A 191 16.37 -2.56 -7.27
CA LEU A 191 15.36 -3.54 -6.87
C LEU A 191 14.91 -4.42 -8.05
N VAL A 192 14.58 -3.79 -9.18
CA VAL A 192 14.18 -4.50 -10.41
C VAL A 192 15.29 -5.38 -10.96
N GLN A 193 16.56 -4.94 -10.89
CA GLN A 193 17.70 -5.76 -11.30
C GLN A 193 17.82 -7.03 -10.46
N VAL A 194 17.72 -6.91 -9.13
CA VAL A 194 17.79 -8.08 -8.23
C VAL A 194 16.60 -9.03 -8.46
N LEU A 195 15.38 -8.51 -8.59
CA LEU A 195 14.20 -9.32 -8.93
C LEU A 195 14.37 -10.15 -10.21
N ARG A 196 15.05 -9.59 -11.22
CA ARG A 196 15.22 -10.25 -12.53
C ARG A 196 16.40 -11.21 -12.59
N HIS A 197 17.47 -10.93 -11.84
CA HIS A 197 18.77 -11.56 -12.07
C HIS A 197 19.32 -12.30 -10.85
N ASN A 198 18.69 -12.18 -9.68
CA ASN A 198 19.16 -12.76 -8.42
C ASN A 198 18.02 -13.42 -7.62
N PRO A 199 17.35 -14.46 -8.15
CA PRO A 199 16.29 -15.15 -7.42
C PRO A 199 16.76 -15.70 -6.06
N GLU A 200 18.04 -16.05 -5.91
CA GLU A 200 18.66 -16.51 -4.67
C GLU A 200 18.76 -15.44 -3.57
N ALA A 201 18.53 -14.16 -3.89
CA ALA A 201 18.50 -13.08 -2.91
C ALA A 201 17.23 -13.10 -2.03
N PHE A 202 16.20 -13.86 -2.43
CA PHE A 202 14.91 -13.91 -1.77
C PHE A 202 14.68 -15.24 -1.06
N ALA A 203 13.90 -15.21 0.03
CA ALA A 203 13.55 -16.44 0.72
C ALA A 203 12.67 -17.34 -0.19
N PRO A 204 12.92 -18.66 -0.25
CA PRO A 204 12.18 -19.55 -1.12
C PRO A 204 10.74 -19.67 -0.64
N LYS A 205 9.81 -19.15 -1.44
CA LYS A 205 8.36 -19.19 -1.18
C LYS A 205 7.60 -19.79 -2.38
N GLU A 206 8.26 -20.63 -3.17
CA GLU A 206 7.74 -21.32 -4.38
C GLU A 206 6.44 -22.11 -4.16
N ARG A 207 6.13 -22.48 -2.92
CA ARG A 207 4.85 -23.11 -2.55
C ARG A 207 3.65 -22.16 -2.72
N TRP A 208 3.87 -20.86 -2.66
CA TRP A 208 2.83 -19.84 -2.69
C TRP A 208 2.76 -19.21 -4.08
N ALA A 209 1.56 -19.13 -4.65
CA ALA A 209 1.37 -18.60 -6.00
C ALA A 209 1.81 -17.14 -6.18
N MET A 210 1.93 -16.38 -5.08
CA MET A 210 2.27 -14.96 -5.11
C MET A 210 3.60 -14.67 -5.80
N ASP A 211 4.62 -15.52 -5.59
CA ASP A 211 5.93 -15.35 -6.25
C ASP A 211 5.86 -15.55 -7.78
N TRP A 212 4.78 -16.14 -8.30
CA TRP A 212 4.57 -16.32 -9.73
C TRP A 212 3.92 -15.10 -10.40
N TYR A 213 2.92 -14.47 -9.75
CA TYR A 213 2.14 -13.40 -10.39
C TYR A 213 2.54 -11.98 -9.97
N TYR A 214 3.01 -11.76 -8.75
CA TYR A 214 3.41 -10.41 -8.31
C TYR A 214 4.52 -9.79 -9.16
N PRO A 215 5.53 -10.52 -9.66
CA PRO A 215 6.53 -9.95 -10.57
C PRO A 215 5.99 -9.52 -11.95
N VAL A 216 4.77 -9.95 -12.30
CA VAL A 216 4.11 -9.66 -13.58
C VAL A 216 3.16 -8.47 -13.47
N LEU A 217 2.61 -8.21 -12.28
CA LEU A 217 1.78 -7.03 -11.97
C LEU A 217 2.61 -5.74 -11.92
#